data_AF-A0A9E5US65-F1
#
_entry.id   AF-A0A9E5US65-F1
#
_cell.length_a   1.000
_cell.length_b   1.000
_cell.length_c   1.000
_cell.angle_alpha   90.00
_cell.angle_beta   90.00
_cell.angle_gamma   90.00
#
_symmetry.space_group_name_H-M   'P 1'
#
loop_
_entity.id
_entity.type
_entity.pdbx_description
1 polymer ?
#
loop_
_entity_poly.entity_id
_entity_poly.type
_entity_poly.pdbx_seq_one_letter_code
_entity_poly.pdbx_strand_id
1 'polypeptide(L)'
;MTFFCLVTAHHAGDLSYLARLQTVLLGWRAALGHHMLLIDTGGAWSGEVWSSTATQHRAPYWVLDAMNYHAVLADGLNDTTRASLQPHLQMRLVAPAELPLPLPQASPEQPLRWKVTPGASTPSLHNGILGLPTPPKGRVGWVEYAPEGPEIIAWQLREVNLHTLPDPSITAVVEFVESEARYFQRKKGNAHAAE
;
A
#
# COMPACT_ATOMS: atom_id res chain seq x y z
N MET A 1 22.53 10.12 -6.54
CA MET A 1 21.11 10.22 -6.92
C MET A 1 20.27 9.97 -5.68
N THR A 2 19.34 10.87 -5.33
CA THR A 2 18.52 10.73 -4.13
C THR A 2 17.41 9.70 -4.35
N PHE A 3 17.19 8.83 -3.36
CA PHE A 3 16.09 7.88 -3.36
C PHE A 3 15.01 8.32 -2.38
N PHE A 4 13.75 8.02 -2.71
CA PHE A 4 12.60 8.34 -1.89
C PHE A 4 11.83 7.07 -1.55
N CYS A 5 11.28 7.00 -0.34
CA CYS A 5 10.28 6.00 0.03
C CYS A 5 9.04 6.72 0.56
N LEU A 6 7.95 6.58 -0.17
CA LEU A 6 6.63 7.03 0.24
C LEU A 6 5.93 5.90 1.00
N VAL A 7 5.40 6.25 2.16
CA VAL A 7 4.81 5.32 3.11
C VAL A 7 3.37 5.73 3.34
N THR A 8 2.44 4.79 3.24
CA THR A 8 1.03 5.02 3.57
C THR A 8 0.54 3.96 4.56
N ALA A 9 -0.64 4.20 5.13
CA ALA A 9 -1.33 3.26 6.00
C ALA A 9 -2.79 3.67 6.20
N HIS A 10 -3.55 2.80 6.86
CA HIS A 10 -4.87 3.10 7.41
C HIS A 10 -5.90 3.59 6.38
N HIS A 11 -5.85 3.03 5.16
CA HIS A 11 -6.86 3.29 4.13
C HIS A 11 -8.25 2.78 4.55
N ALA A 12 -8.31 1.76 5.41
CA ALA A 12 -9.54 1.20 5.98
C ALA A 12 -10.58 0.80 4.93
N GLY A 13 -10.14 0.34 3.75
CA GLY A 13 -11.02 -0.02 2.64
C GLY A 13 -11.63 1.15 1.86
N ASP A 14 -11.20 2.39 2.13
CA ASP A 14 -11.71 3.60 1.47
C ASP A 14 -11.18 3.72 0.03
N LEU A 15 -11.84 3.03 -0.90
CA LEU A 15 -11.42 2.96 -2.30
C LEU A 15 -11.51 4.32 -3.00
N SER A 16 -12.48 5.16 -2.61
CA SER A 16 -12.63 6.52 -3.17
C SER A 16 -11.46 7.42 -2.75
N TYR A 17 -10.95 7.28 -1.52
CA TYR A 17 -9.74 7.96 -1.10
C TYR A 17 -8.51 7.52 -1.93
N LEU A 18 -8.37 6.23 -2.25
CA LEU A 18 -7.24 5.73 -3.04
C LEU A 18 -7.17 6.37 -4.44
N ALA A 19 -8.30 6.63 -5.09
CA ALA A 19 -8.34 7.33 -6.37
C ALA A 19 -7.80 8.77 -6.27
N ARG A 20 -8.10 9.49 -5.19
CA ARG A 20 -7.57 10.85 -4.94
C ARG A 20 -6.11 10.83 -4.54
N LEU A 21 -5.73 9.85 -3.71
CA LEU A 21 -4.34 9.62 -3.33
C LEU A 21 -3.47 9.40 -4.56
N GLN A 22 -3.95 8.65 -5.56
CA GLN A 22 -3.19 8.43 -6.80
C GLN A 22 -2.82 9.75 -7.49
N THR A 23 -3.75 10.69 -7.61
CA THR A 23 -3.48 11.99 -8.24
C THR A 23 -2.36 12.75 -7.52
N VAL A 24 -2.39 12.73 -6.19
CA VAL A 24 -1.33 13.34 -5.36
C VAL A 24 0.00 12.61 -5.57
N LEU A 25 -0.01 11.28 -5.55
CA LEU A 25 1.19 10.47 -5.76
C LEU A 25 1.80 10.69 -7.14
N LEU A 26 1.00 10.78 -8.21
CA LEU A 26 1.46 11.07 -9.57
C LEU A 26 2.14 12.44 -9.65
N GLY A 27 1.59 13.47 -8.99
CA GLY A 27 2.22 14.78 -8.89
C GLY A 27 3.61 14.70 -8.23
N TRP A 28 3.74 13.91 -7.17
CA TRP A 28 5.05 13.68 -6.54
C TRP A 28 5.98 12.83 -7.40
N ARG A 29 5.49 11.78 -8.09
CA ARG A 29 6.31 10.98 -9.02
C ARG A 29 6.94 11.85 -10.11
N ALA A 30 6.14 12.75 -10.69
CA ALA A 30 6.61 13.65 -11.72
C ALA A 30 7.71 14.60 -11.22
N ALA A 31 7.65 15.03 -9.96
CA ALA A 31 8.65 15.88 -9.34
C ALA A 31 9.93 15.15 -8.92
N LEU A 32 9.84 13.87 -8.52
CA LEU A 32 10.95 13.08 -7.99
C LEU A 32 11.65 12.17 -9.01
N GLY A 33 11.00 11.92 -10.15
CA GLY A 33 11.48 10.96 -11.15
C GLY A 33 11.27 9.49 -10.72
N HIS A 34 12.07 8.59 -11.29
CA HIS A 34 11.89 7.13 -11.15
C HIS A 34 12.49 6.51 -9.88
N HIS A 35 12.96 7.31 -8.93
CA HIS A 35 13.75 6.83 -7.77
C HIS A 35 12.92 6.79 -6.50
N MET A 36 11.72 6.23 -6.60
CA MET A 36 10.73 6.29 -5.55
C MET A 36 10.08 4.94 -5.30
N LEU A 37 10.16 4.50 -4.05
CA LEU A 37 9.46 3.35 -3.52
C LEU A 37 8.13 3.78 -2.92
N LEU A 38 7.14 2.90 -3.00
CA LEU A 38 5.81 3.12 -2.48
C LEU A 38 5.40 1.90 -1.67
N ILE A 39 5.22 2.10 -0.37
CA ILE A 39 5.00 1.04 0.62
C ILE A 39 3.74 1.37 1.43
N ASP A 40 2.91 0.38 1.66
CA ASP A 40 1.85 0.47 2.67
C ASP A 40 2.21 -0.34 3.90
N THR A 41 2.01 0.26 5.07
CA THR A 41 2.42 -0.32 6.37
C THR A 41 1.26 -0.92 7.16
N GLY A 42 0.11 -1.15 6.51
CA GLY A 42 -1.03 -1.88 7.06
C GLY A 42 -2.29 -1.03 7.22
N GLY A 43 -3.36 -1.69 7.67
CA GLY A 43 -4.67 -1.07 7.79
C GLY A 43 -5.29 -0.69 6.45
N ALA A 44 -4.94 -1.40 5.37
CA ALA A 44 -5.49 -1.14 4.04
C ALA A 44 -6.98 -1.51 3.92
N TRP A 45 -7.49 -2.38 4.79
CA TRP A 45 -8.84 -2.93 4.76
C TRP A 45 -9.63 -2.58 6.04
N SER A 46 -10.95 -2.78 6.00
CA SER A 46 -11.83 -2.73 7.17
C SER A 46 -13.00 -3.70 7.00
N GLY A 47 -13.38 -4.39 8.07
CA GLY A 47 -14.59 -5.23 8.09
C GLY A 47 -15.90 -4.44 8.02
N GLU A 48 -15.85 -3.13 8.26
CA GLU A 48 -17.01 -2.24 8.18
C GLU A 48 -17.31 -1.78 6.75
N VAL A 49 -16.35 -1.90 5.82
CA VAL A 49 -16.53 -1.53 4.43
C VAL A 49 -17.05 -2.71 3.62
N TRP A 50 -18.22 -2.53 3.00
CA TRP A 50 -18.93 -3.59 2.28
C TRP A 50 -18.08 -4.28 1.20
N SER A 51 -17.28 -3.52 0.44
CA SER A 51 -16.47 -4.06 -0.65
C SER A 51 -15.33 -4.92 -0.12
N SER A 52 -14.76 -4.55 1.03
CA SER A 52 -13.78 -5.37 1.75
C SER A 52 -14.43 -6.68 2.21
N THR A 53 -15.56 -6.62 2.91
CA THR A 53 -16.24 -7.84 3.41
C THR A 53 -16.71 -8.76 2.28
N ALA A 54 -17.32 -8.22 1.23
CA ALA A 54 -17.79 -8.98 0.07
C ALA A 54 -16.65 -9.73 -0.64
N THR A 55 -15.47 -9.12 -0.70
CA THR A 55 -14.29 -9.69 -1.37
C THR A 55 -13.35 -10.46 -0.44
N GLN A 56 -13.73 -10.72 0.82
CA GLN A 56 -12.85 -11.33 1.83
C GLN A 56 -11.54 -10.54 1.99
N HIS A 57 -11.69 -9.23 2.11
CA HIS A 57 -10.66 -8.21 2.33
C HIS A 57 -9.71 -7.99 1.14
N ARG A 58 -9.94 -8.63 -0.02
CA ARG A 58 -9.05 -8.54 -1.18
C ARG A 58 -9.12 -7.21 -1.93
N ALA A 59 -10.27 -6.53 -1.90
CA ALA A 59 -10.53 -5.33 -2.72
C ALA A 59 -9.44 -4.24 -2.64
N PRO A 60 -8.98 -3.80 -1.45
CA PRO A 60 -8.00 -2.71 -1.37
C PRO A 60 -6.67 -3.07 -2.03
N TYR A 61 -6.25 -4.34 -1.96
CA TYR A 61 -4.96 -4.78 -2.50
C TYR A 61 -4.91 -4.75 -4.04
N TRP A 62 -6.03 -4.99 -4.71
CA TRP A 62 -6.12 -4.81 -6.18
C TRP A 62 -5.95 -3.34 -6.59
N VAL A 63 -6.55 -2.42 -5.82
CA VAL A 63 -6.44 -0.99 -6.10
C VAL A 63 -5.01 -0.50 -5.82
N LEU A 64 -4.40 -0.92 -4.71
CA LEU A 64 -3.01 -0.60 -4.39
C LEU A 64 -2.02 -1.15 -5.43
N ASP A 65 -2.26 -2.36 -5.95
CA ASP A 65 -1.47 -2.92 -7.06
C ASP A 65 -1.57 -2.05 -8.32
N ALA A 66 -2.79 -1.65 -8.71
CA ALA A 66 -3.01 -0.75 -9.85
C ALA A 66 -2.34 0.64 -9.68
N MET A 67 -2.18 1.10 -8.44
CA MET A 67 -1.43 2.32 -8.11
C MET A 67 0.09 2.14 -8.19
N ASN A 68 0.59 0.95 -8.53
CA ASN A 68 2.00 0.56 -8.56
C ASN A 68 2.68 0.69 -7.19
N TYR A 69 2.03 0.21 -6.13
CA TYR A 69 2.70 -0.03 -4.86
C TYR A 69 3.75 -1.14 -5.04
N HIS A 70 4.88 -0.99 -4.37
CA HIS A 70 5.96 -1.99 -4.42
C HIS A 70 5.71 -3.11 -3.39
N ALA A 71 5.22 -2.73 -2.22
CA ALA A 71 4.87 -3.68 -1.17
C ALA A 71 3.75 -3.14 -0.26
N VAL A 72 2.93 -4.05 0.27
CA VAL A 72 1.87 -3.74 1.24
C VAL A 72 1.93 -4.78 2.36
N LEU A 73 1.84 -4.33 3.61
CA LEU A 73 1.55 -5.20 4.73
C LEU A 73 0.10 -5.70 4.62
N ALA A 74 -0.07 -6.98 4.24
CA ALA A 74 -1.36 -7.59 3.96
C ALA A 74 -2.01 -8.15 5.24
N ASP A 75 -2.16 -7.31 6.26
CA ASP A 75 -2.67 -7.66 7.60
C ASP A 75 -4.14 -8.13 7.63
N GLY A 76 -4.88 -7.95 6.53
CA GLY A 76 -6.25 -8.43 6.36
C GLY A 76 -6.42 -9.77 5.67
N LEU A 77 -5.34 -10.34 5.15
CA LEU A 77 -5.37 -11.62 4.45
C LEU A 77 -4.75 -12.71 5.33
N ASN A 78 -5.41 -13.86 5.40
CA ASN A 78 -4.75 -15.07 5.91
C ASN A 78 -3.73 -15.59 4.87
N ASP A 79 -2.85 -16.50 5.30
CA ASP A 79 -1.78 -17.02 4.45
C ASP A 79 -2.28 -17.71 3.17
N THR A 80 -3.38 -18.48 3.26
CA THR A 80 -3.95 -19.15 2.10
C THR A 80 -4.46 -18.15 1.04
N THR A 81 -5.22 -17.15 1.47
CA THR A 81 -5.75 -16.11 0.57
C THR A 81 -4.63 -15.25 0.00
N ARG A 82 -3.64 -14.88 0.82
CA ARG A 82 -2.47 -14.11 0.39
C ARG A 82 -1.65 -14.87 -0.67
N ALA A 83 -1.33 -16.13 -0.42
CA ALA A 83 -0.59 -16.98 -1.35
C ALA A 83 -1.34 -17.20 -2.67
N SER A 84 -2.67 -17.35 -2.61
CA SER A 84 -3.51 -17.46 -3.81
C SER A 84 -3.60 -16.14 -4.60
N LEU A 85 -3.51 -14.99 -3.93
CA LEU A 85 -3.65 -13.68 -4.57
C LEU A 85 -2.33 -13.20 -5.21
N GLN A 86 -1.19 -13.47 -4.56
CA GLN A 86 0.12 -12.96 -4.96
C GLN A 86 0.48 -13.17 -6.44
N PRO A 87 0.21 -14.32 -7.10
CA PRO A 87 0.55 -14.51 -8.51
C PRO A 87 -0.15 -13.56 -9.49
N HIS A 88 -1.21 -12.88 -9.03
CA HIS A 88 -1.99 -11.96 -9.84
C HIS A 88 -1.66 -10.48 -9.60
N LEU A 89 -0.74 -10.19 -8.67
CA LEU A 89 -0.33 -8.83 -8.31
C LEU A 89 1.14 -8.64 -8.66
N GLN A 90 1.48 -7.44 -9.15
CA GLN A 90 2.88 -7.01 -9.32
C GLN A 90 3.49 -6.58 -7.98
N MET A 91 2.67 -6.00 -7.13
CA MET A 91 2.98 -5.62 -5.76
C MET A 91 3.23 -6.84 -4.88
N ARG A 92 4.19 -6.73 -3.96
CA ARG A 92 4.44 -7.76 -2.95
C ARG A 92 3.46 -7.66 -1.78
N LEU A 93 2.75 -8.75 -1.51
CA LEU A 93 1.94 -8.92 -0.29
C LEU A 93 2.80 -9.50 0.82
N VAL A 94 2.94 -8.72 1.89
CA VAL A 94 3.83 -9.04 3.01
C VAL A 94 3.02 -9.50 4.20
N ALA A 95 3.31 -10.69 4.74
CA ALA A 95 2.78 -11.06 6.04
C ALA A 95 3.56 -10.33 7.16
N PRO A 96 2.92 -9.99 8.29
CA PRO A 96 3.62 -9.41 9.44
C PRO A 96 4.82 -10.24 9.92
N ALA A 97 4.74 -11.57 9.82
CA ALA A 97 5.80 -12.49 10.22
C ALA A 97 6.99 -12.56 9.25
N GLU A 98 6.85 -12.05 8.03
CA GLU A 98 7.90 -12.13 6.98
C GLU A 98 8.87 -10.94 7.01
N LEU A 99 8.66 -9.97 7.90
CA LEU A 99 9.52 -8.80 8.03
C LEU A 99 10.82 -9.15 8.78
N PRO A 100 11.98 -8.57 8.39
CA PRO A 100 12.16 -7.52 7.38
C PRO A 100 12.36 -8.05 5.95
N LEU A 101 11.91 -7.29 4.94
CA LEU A 101 11.97 -7.69 3.52
C LEU A 101 12.85 -6.79 2.66
N PRO A 102 13.53 -7.32 1.62
CA PRO A 102 14.33 -6.52 0.72
C PRO A 102 13.45 -5.49 -0.01
N LEU A 103 13.97 -4.27 -0.13
CA LEU A 103 13.39 -3.23 -0.96
C LEU A 103 13.82 -3.46 -2.41
N PRO A 104 12.88 -3.41 -3.38
CA PRO A 104 13.23 -3.39 -4.78
C PRO A 104 14.14 -2.19 -5.04
N GLN A 105 15.19 -2.37 -5.85
CA GLN A 105 16.17 -1.32 -6.23
C GLN A 105 17.17 -0.85 -5.17
N ALA A 106 17.33 -1.53 -4.02
CA ALA A 106 18.54 -1.35 -3.23
C ALA A 106 19.77 -1.82 -4.03
N SER A 107 20.92 -1.16 -3.85
CA SER A 107 22.18 -1.61 -4.45
C SER A 107 22.40 -3.10 -4.14
N PRO A 108 22.78 -3.95 -5.12
CA PRO A 108 23.05 -5.37 -4.87
C PRO A 108 24.10 -5.59 -3.77
N GLU A 109 25.01 -4.64 -3.61
CA GLU A 109 26.08 -4.67 -2.61
C GLU A 109 25.59 -4.30 -1.20
N GLN A 110 24.46 -3.61 -1.08
CA GLN A 110 23.85 -3.20 0.19
C GLN A 110 22.32 -3.35 0.13
N PRO A 111 21.79 -4.58 0.25
CA PRO A 111 20.35 -4.81 0.18
C PRO A 111 19.66 -4.16 1.39
N LEU A 112 18.94 -3.08 1.14
CA LEU A 112 18.11 -2.42 2.13
C LEU A 112 16.88 -3.29 2.39
N ARG A 113 16.64 -3.63 3.65
CA ARG A 113 15.40 -4.31 4.06
C ARG A 113 14.51 -3.34 4.82
N TRP A 114 13.21 -3.58 4.84
CA TRP A 114 12.26 -2.76 5.61
C TRP A 114 11.41 -3.61 6.55
N LYS A 115 10.96 -2.98 7.64
CA LYS A 115 9.96 -3.51 8.57
C LYS A 115 9.04 -2.39 9.02
N VAL A 116 7.80 -2.72 9.36
CA VAL A 116 6.93 -1.81 10.12
C VAL A 116 7.43 -1.73 11.56
N THR A 117 7.45 -0.54 12.14
CA THR A 117 7.76 -0.29 13.54
C THR A 117 6.54 0.37 14.20
N PRO A 118 5.59 -0.43 14.73
CA PRO A 118 4.38 0.10 15.34
C PRO A 118 4.68 1.12 16.43
N GLY A 119 3.96 2.24 16.43
CA GLY A 119 4.12 3.32 17.42
C GLY A 119 5.33 4.22 17.21
N ALA A 120 6.19 3.96 16.22
CA ALA A 120 7.28 4.88 15.89
C ALA A 120 6.74 6.18 15.25
N SER A 121 7.28 7.32 15.67
CA SER A 121 6.97 8.63 15.08
C SER A 121 7.87 9.00 13.90
N THR A 122 9.03 8.34 13.77
CA THR A 122 10.04 8.60 12.75
C THR A 122 10.60 7.28 12.22
N PRO A 123 11.06 7.24 10.96
CA PRO A 123 11.78 6.09 10.44
C PRO A 123 13.14 5.95 11.15
N SER A 124 13.65 4.72 11.17
CA SER A 124 14.96 4.40 11.73
C SER A 124 15.71 3.46 10.78
N LEU A 125 17.03 3.53 10.76
CA LEU A 125 17.86 2.57 10.04
C LEU A 125 18.83 1.92 11.03
N HIS A 126 18.69 0.60 11.20
CA HIS A 126 19.61 -0.18 12.01
C HIS A 126 19.99 -1.46 11.28
N ASN A 127 21.29 -1.69 11.09
CA ASN A 127 21.84 -2.90 10.46
C ASN A 127 21.21 -3.20 9.07
N GLY A 128 21.06 -2.17 8.24
CA GLY A 128 20.45 -2.30 6.90
C GLY A 128 18.95 -2.59 6.92
N ILE A 129 18.28 -2.44 8.07
CA ILE A 129 16.84 -2.58 8.23
C ILE A 129 16.24 -1.20 8.50
N LEU A 130 15.43 -0.75 7.56
CA LEU A 130 14.59 0.42 7.64
C LEU A 130 13.34 0.10 8.47
N GLY A 131 13.26 0.61 9.69
CA GLY A 131 12.03 0.66 10.47
C GLY A 131 11.16 1.81 9.97
N LEU A 132 10.02 1.48 9.36
CA LEU A 132 9.04 2.45 8.88
C LEU A 132 7.95 2.70 9.93
N PRO A 133 7.62 3.96 10.23
CA PRO A 133 6.45 4.26 11.05
C PRO A 133 5.17 3.99 10.25
N THR A 134 4.03 3.95 10.95
CA THR A 134 2.70 3.84 10.34
C THR A 134 2.07 5.24 10.30
N PRO A 135 2.02 5.91 9.13
CA PRO A 135 1.46 7.26 9.03
C PRO A 135 -0.02 7.29 9.39
N PRO A 136 -0.54 8.38 10.00
CA PRO A 136 -1.99 8.54 10.18
C PRO A 136 -2.75 8.52 8.85
N LYS A 137 -4.04 8.13 8.88
CA LYS A 137 -4.92 8.21 7.71
C LYS A 137 -4.90 9.63 7.12
N GLY A 138 -4.88 9.74 5.78
CA GLY A 138 -4.83 11.02 5.09
C GLY A 138 -3.44 11.65 5.01
N ARG A 139 -2.40 10.99 5.52
CA ARG A 139 -1.01 11.45 5.42
C ARG A 139 -0.13 10.40 4.74
N VAL A 140 0.87 10.89 4.01
CA VAL A 140 1.93 10.07 3.43
C VAL A 140 3.23 10.39 4.13
N GLY A 141 3.89 9.36 4.63
CA GLY A 141 5.26 9.42 5.09
C GLY A 141 6.23 9.59 3.93
N TRP A 142 7.07 10.59 4.01
CA TRP A 142 8.08 10.91 3.01
C TRP A 142 9.46 10.67 3.63
N VAL A 143 10.11 9.59 3.22
CA VAL A 143 11.48 9.25 3.64
C VAL A 143 12.42 9.54 2.48
N GLU A 144 13.47 10.31 2.74
CA GLU A 144 14.52 10.62 1.78
C GLU A 144 15.84 9.98 2.23
N TYR A 145 16.57 9.38 1.28
CA TYR A 145 17.84 8.71 1.54
C TYR A 145 19.03 9.46 0.94
N ALA A 146 20.17 9.36 1.60
CA ALA A 146 21.44 9.83 1.07
C ALA A 146 21.76 9.15 -0.27
N PRO A 147 22.34 9.88 -1.24
CA PRO A 147 22.79 9.30 -2.50
C PRO A 147 23.80 8.16 -2.40
N GLU A 148 24.65 8.18 -1.37
CA GLU A 148 25.81 7.30 -1.21
C GLU A 148 25.58 6.19 -0.19
N GLY A 149 24.41 6.13 0.44
CA GLY A 149 24.16 5.16 1.49
C GLY A 149 22.72 5.16 2.00
N PRO A 150 22.38 4.20 2.87
CA PRO A 150 21.01 4.02 3.35
C PRO A 150 20.59 5.06 4.40
N GLU A 151 21.43 6.04 4.71
CA GLU A 151 21.15 7.07 5.71
C GLU A 151 19.88 7.85 5.36
N ILE A 152 19.01 8.02 6.36
CA ILE A 152 17.80 8.82 6.22
C ILE A 152 18.18 10.29 6.38
N ILE A 153 18.06 11.06 5.31
CA ILE A 153 18.40 12.49 5.31
C ILE A 153 17.20 13.39 5.63
N ALA A 154 15.98 12.91 5.35
CA ALA A 154 14.76 13.62 5.72
C ALA A 154 13.59 12.67 6.00
N TRP A 155 12.73 13.10 6.91
CA TRP A 155 11.43 12.52 7.19
C TRP A 155 10.38 13.62 7.31
N GLN A 156 9.29 13.49 6.56
CA GLN A 156 8.17 14.41 6.62
C GLN A 156 6.85 13.65 6.54
N LEU A 157 5.82 14.14 7.21
CA LEU A 157 4.44 13.72 6.95
C LEU A 157 3.79 14.76 6.05
N ARG A 158 3.33 14.33 4.88
CA ARG A 158 2.61 15.20 3.92
C ARG A 158 1.14 14.88 3.95
N GLU A 159 0.31 15.91 4.04
CA GLU A 159 -1.13 15.75 3.97
C GLU A 159 -1.58 15.49 2.54
N VAL A 160 -2.53 14.59 2.38
CA VAL A 160 -3.20 14.32 1.12
C VAL A 160 -4.36 15.29 1.02
N ASN A 161 -4.29 16.21 0.06
CA ASN A 161 -5.39 17.14 -0.18
C ASN A 161 -6.63 16.38 -0.67
N LEU A 162 -7.63 16.24 0.19
CA LEU A 162 -8.87 15.52 -0.10
C LEU A 162 -9.75 16.21 -1.16
N HIS A 163 -9.48 17.48 -1.47
CA HIS A 163 -10.17 18.21 -2.54
C HIS A 163 -9.57 17.94 -3.92
N THR A 164 -8.45 17.22 -4.00
CA THR A 164 -7.87 16.78 -5.28
C THR A 164 -8.88 15.92 -6.02
N LEU A 165 -9.08 16.20 -7.31
CA LEU A 165 -9.92 15.36 -8.17
C LEU A 165 -9.36 13.93 -8.19
N PRO A 166 -10.22 12.90 -8.21
CA PRO A 166 -9.76 11.52 -8.28
C PRO A 166 -9.10 11.22 -9.63
N ASP A 167 -8.10 10.34 -9.62
CA ASP A 167 -7.47 9.84 -10.83
C ASP A 167 -8.48 9.00 -11.64
N PRO A 168 -8.71 9.30 -12.94
CA PRO A 168 -9.74 8.61 -13.72
C PRO A 168 -9.42 7.13 -13.95
N SER A 169 -8.15 6.77 -14.09
CA SER A 169 -7.73 5.38 -14.31
C SER A 169 -7.96 4.54 -13.06
N ILE A 170 -7.58 5.05 -11.88
CA ILE A 170 -7.84 4.37 -10.61
C ILE A 170 -9.32 4.39 -10.26
N THR A 171 -10.06 5.44 -10.63
CA THR A 171 -11.54 5.44 -10.50
C THR A 171 -12.17 4.28 -11.26
N ALA A 172 -11.76 4.04 -12.51
CA ALA A 172 -12.24 2.90 -13.28
C ALA A 172 -11.88 1.55 -12.63
N VAL A 173 -10.68 1.42 -12.05
CA VAL A 173 -10.29 0.22 -11.29
C VAL A 173 -11.17 0.03 -10.06
N VAL A 174 -11.48 1.10 -9.33
CA VAL A 174 -12.36 1.05 -8.16
C VAL A 174 -13.77 0.59 -8.57
N GLU A 175 -14.34 1.17 -9.63
CA GLU A 175 -15.64 0.77 -10.16
C GLU A 175 -15.67 -0.71 -10.57
N PHE A 176 -14.60 -1.18 -11.23
CA PHE A 176 -14.44 -2.59 -11.57
C PHE A 176 -14.41 -3.48 -10.32
N VAL A 177 -13.57 -3.17 -9.34
CA VAL A 177 -13.46 -3.93 -8.07
C VAL A 177 -14.80 -3.97 -7.33
N GLU A 178 -15.53 -2.85 -7.29
CA GLU A 178 -16.87 -2.82 -6.70
C GLU A 178 -17.88 -3.66 -7.48
N SER A 179 -17.81 -3.66 -8.82
CA SER A 179 -18.69 -4.49 -9.65
C SER A 179 -18.47 -5.98 -9.40
N GLU A 180 -17.21 -6.40 -9.27
CA GLU A 180 -16.82 -7.76 -8.91
C GLU A 180 -17.28 -8.11 -7.49
N ALA A 181 -17.12 -7.20 -6.53
CA ALA A 181 -17.61 -7.39 -5.16
C ALA A 181 -19.13 -7.64 -5.12
N ARG A 182 -19.92 -6.88 -5.89
CA ARG A 182 -21.38 -7.10 -6.04
C ARG A 182 -21.69 -8.44 -6.69
N TYR A 183 -20.90 -8.87 -7.68
CA TYR A 183 -21.05 -10.18 -8.30
C TYR A 183 -20.81 -11.32 -7.29
N PHE A 184 -19.72 -11.26 -6.51
CA PHE A 184 -19.42 -12.24 -5.46
C PHE A 184 -20.51 -12.32 -4.38
N GLN A 185 -21.04 -11.18 -3.95
CA GLN A 185 -22.10 -11.13 -2.96
C GLN A 185 -23.39 -11.79 -3.45
N ARG A 186 -23.81 -11.50 -4.70
CA ARG A 186 -24.99 -12.14 -5.31
C ARG A 186 -24.82 -13.65 -5.46
N LYS A 187 -23.63 -14.09 -5.88
CA LYS A 187 -23.32 -15.53 -6.03
C LYS A 187 -23.43 -16.28 -4.70
N LYS A 188 -22.94 -15.69 -3.60
CA LYS A 188 -23.08 -16.27 -2.25
C LYS A 188 -24.54 -16.28 -1.77
N GLY A 189 -25.28 -15.20 -1.99
CA GLY A 189 -26.70 -15.13 -1.64
C GLY A 189 -27.55 -16.19 -2.35
N ASN A 190 -27.29 -16.43 -3.63
CA ASN A 190 -27.99 -17.47 -4.40
C ASN A 190 -27.65 -18.89 -3.96
N ALA A 191 -26.44 -19.13 -3.44
CA ALA A 191 -26.05 -20.45 -2.92
C ALA A 191 -26.83 -20.79 -1.62
N HIS A 192 -27.08 -19.81 -0.75
CA HIS A 192 -27.86 -20.02 0.47
C HIS A 192 -29.38 -20.07 0.26
N ALA A 193 -29.89 -19.55 -0.86
CA ALA A 193 -31.31 -19.64 -1.19
C ALA A 193 -31.71 -20.98 -1.85
N ALA A 194 -30.72 -21.80 -2.22
CA ALA A 194 -30.91 -23.10 -2.86
C ALA A 194 -30.75 -24.30 -1.90
N GLU A 195 -30.48 -24.03 -0.61
CA GLU A 195 -30.44 -25.00 0.50
C GLU A 195 -31.73 -24.91 1.33
#